data_AF-A0A4Q3KSA4-F1
#
_entry.id   AF-A0A4Q3KSA4-F1
#
_cell.length_a   1.000
_cell.length_b   1.000
_cell.length_c   1.000
_cell.angle_alpha   90.00
_cell.angle_beta   90.00
_cell.angle_gamma   90.00
#
_symmetry.space_group_name_H-M   'P 1'
#
loop_
_entity.id
_entity.type
_entity.pdbx_description
1 polymer ?
#
loop_
_entity_poly.entity_id
_entity_poly.type
_entity_poly.pdbx_seq_one_letter_code
_entity_poly.pdbx_strand_id
1 'polypeptide(L)' 'MSHRKPAPTPLDLSAADAAVADQYAAKWGCTRDEAVTRMVAEQLRHRYVQPRNATARVLPFPRR' A
#
# COMPACT_ATOMS: atom_id res chain seq x y z
N MET A 1 24.49 5.29 -3.02
CA MET A 1 23.34 4.85 -2.19
C MET A 1 23.01 3.42 -2.56
N SER A 2 23.32 2.46 -1.68
CA SER A 2 23.12 1.03 -1.96
C SER A 2 21.63 0.68 -1.82
N HIS A 3 20.94 0.49 -2.94
CA HIS A 3 19.61 -0.10 -2.95
C HIS A 3 19.72 -1.58 -2.59
N ARG A 4 19.74 -1.91 -1.30
CA ARG A 4 19.54 -3.30 -0.84
C ARG A 4 18.15 -3.72 -1.32
N LYS A 5 18.08 -4.69 -2.24
CA LYS A 5 16.83 -5.39 -2.52
C LYS A 5 16.38 -6.05 -1.21
N PRO A 6 15.16 -5.77 -0.72
CA PRO A 6 14.64 -6.45 0.46
C PRO A 6 14.61 -7.96 0.17
N ALA A 7 15.06 -8.75 1.14
CA ALA A 7 14.99 -10.20 1.03
C ALA A 7 13.50 -10.64 1.03
N PRO A 8 13.14 -11.67 0.26
CA PRO A 8 11.78 -12.21 0.28
C PRO A 8 11.47 -12.67 1.71
N THR A 9 10.41 -12.12 2.30
CA THR A 9 9.95 -12.49 3.63
C THR A 9 8.84 -13.52 3.48
N PRO A 10 8.95 -14.72 4.08
CA PRO A 10 7.88 -15.72 3.99
C PRO A 10 6.65 -15.17 4.69
N LEU A 11 5.52 -15.16 3.99
CA LEU A 11 4.25 -14.67 4.48
C LEU A 11 3.25 -15.81 4.49
N ASP A 12 2.75 -16.15 5.68
CA ASP A 12 1.64 -17.10 5.80
C ASP A 12 0.33 -16.37 5.50
N LEU A 13 -0.27 -16.70 4.34
CA LEU A 13 -1.55 -16.18 3.91
C LEU A 13 -2.67 -17.14 4.30
N SER A 14 -3.81 -16.59 4.73
CA SER A 14 -5.04 -17.36 4.85
C SER A 14 -5.45 -17.92 3.49
N ALA A 15 -6.11 -19.10 3.46
CA ALA A 15 -6.57 -19.72 2.22
C ALA A 15 -7.46 -18.81 1.37
N ALA A 16 -8.25 -17.94 2.03
CA ALA A 16 -9.09 -16.96 1.34
C ALA A 16 -8.26 -15.88 0.63
N ASP A 17 -7.28 -15.29 1.31
CA ASP A 17 -6.41 -14.25 0.76
C ASP A 17 -5.53 -14.79 -0.37
N ALA A 18 -5.08 -16.03 -0.19
CA ALA A 18 -4.33 -16.76 -1.18
C ALA A 18 -5.15 -16.92 -2.48
N ALA A 19 -6.42 -17.30 -2.40
CA ALA A 19 -7.29 -17.44 -3.57
C ALA A 19 -7.55 -16.11 -4.29
N VAL A 20 -7.71 -15.02 -3.54
CA VAL A 20 -7.86 -13.68 -4.12
C VAL A 20 -6.60 -13.24 -4.86
N ALA A 21 -5.42 -13.49 -4.28
CA ALA A 21 -4.14 -13.21 -4.93
C ALA A 21 -3.96 -14.01 -6.23
N ASP A 22 -4.40 -15.28 -6.27
CA ASP A 22 -4.36 -16.10 -7.48
C ASP A 22 -5.29 -15.58 -8.58
N GLN A 23 -6.50 -15.16 -8.23
CA GLN A 23 -7.44 -14.56 -9.18
C GLN A 23 -6.88 -13.25 -9.77
N TYR A 24 -6.26 -12.43 -8.93
CA TYR A 24 -5.60 -11.20 -9.38
C TYR A 24 -4.41 -11.54 -10.30
N ALA A 25 -3.58 -12.50 -9.90
CA ALA A 25 -2.44 -12.97 -10.70
C ALA A 25 -2.89 -13.47 -12.09
N ALA A 26 -3.93 -14.30 -12.15
CA ALA A 26 -4.51 -14.79 -13.39
C ALA A 26 -5.06 -13.67 -14.28
N LYS A 27 -5.70 -12.65 -13.68
CA LYS A 27 -6.27 -11.51 -14.40
C LYS A 27 -5.21 -10.62 -15.04
N TRP A 28 -4.07 -10.44 -14.39
CA TRP A 28 -3.03 -9.50 -14.80
C TRP A 28 -1.78 -10.17 -15.39
N GLY A 29 -1.76 -11.49 -15.47
CA GLY A 29 -0.63 -12.26 -16.00
C GLY A 29 0.65 -12.07 -15.19
N CYS A 30 0.53 -11.90 -13.87
CA CYS A 30 1.66 -11.69 -12.97
C CYS A 30 1.82 -12.83 -11.98
N THR A 31 2.94 -12.87 -11.28
CA THR A 31 3.15 -13.86 -10.21
C THR A 31 2.28 -13.55 -8.99
N ARG A 32 2.05 -14.55 -8.14
CA ARG A 32 1.28 -14.38 -6.89
C ARG A 32 1.91 -13.34 -5.96
N ASP A 33 3.24 -13.34 -5.84
CA ASP A 33 3.97 -12.38 -4.99
C ASP A 33 3.82 -10.95 -5.50
N GLU A 34 3.86 -10.75 -6.83
CA GLU A 34 3.62 -9.44 -7.44
C GLU A 34 2.18 -8.98 -7.25
N ALA A 35 1.21 -9.90 -7.34
CA ALA A 35 -0.20 -9.61 -7.07
C ALA A 35 -0.41 -9.14 -5.63
N VAL A 36 0.12 -9.87 -4.65
CA VAL A 36 0.05 -9.49 -3.22
C VAL A 36 0.70 -8.14 -2.99
N THR A 37 1.89 -7.92 -3.55
CA THR A 37 2.62 -6.65 -3.40
C THR A 37 1.83 -5.47 -3.94
N ARG A 38 1.19 -5.63 -5.12
CA ARG A 38 0.34 -4.58 -5.71
C ARG A 38 -0.91 -4.31 -4.89
N MET A 39 -1.61 -5.35 -4.45
CA MET A 39 -2.80 -5.22 -3.63
C MET A 39 -2.50 -4.50 -2.31
N VAL A 40 -1.41 -4.87 -1.63
CA VAL A 40 -0.98 -4.18 -0.40
C VAL A 40 -0.60 -2.74 -0.69
N ALA A 41 0.15 -2.47 -1.77
CA ALA A 41 0.51 -1.10 -2.14
C ALA A 41 -0.72 -0.22 -2.39
N GLU A 42 -1.75 -0.73 -3.07
CA GLU A 42 -3.01 -0.02 -3.27
C GLU A 42 -3.73 0.24 -1.94
N GLN A 43 -3.83 -0.76 -1.06
CA GLN A 43 -4.48 -0.62 0.24
C GLN A 43 -3.75 0.39 1.14
N LEU A 44 -2.41 0.39 1.12
CA LEU A 44 -1.59 1.38 1.82
C LEU A 44 -1.80 2.78 1.25
N ARG A 45 -1.89 2.93 -0.08
CA ARG A 45 -2.22 4.22 -0.70
C ARG A 45 -3.60 4.69 -0.25
N HIS A 46 -4.62 3.84 -0.25
CA HIS A 46 -5.93 4.22 0.25
C HIS A 46 -5.95 4.59 1.73
N ARG A 47 -5.20 3.88 2.57
CA ARG A 47 -5.16 4.11 4.03
C ARG A 47 -4.33 5.32 4.43
N TYR A 48 -3.20 5.57 3.75
CA TYR A 48 -2.19 6.54 4.17
C TYR A 48 -2.01 7.72 3.23
N VAL A 49 -2.67 7.76 2.06
CA VAL A 49 -2.79 9.02 1.32
C VAL A 49 -3.71 9.93 2.13
N GLN A 50 -3.10 10.69 3.03
CA GLN A 50 -3.75 11.80 3.70
C GLN A 50 -4.34 12.73 2.63
N PRO A 51 -5.58 13.22 2.80
CA PRO A 51 -6.00 14.38 2.05
C PRO A 51 -5.06 15.51 2.46
N ARG A 52 -4.25 15.99 1.51
CA ARG A 52 -3.35 17.15 1.63
C ARG A 52 -4.09 18.47 1.94
N ASN A 53 -5.39 18.39 2.23
CA ASN A 53 -6.35 19.47 2.42
C ASN A 53 -6.83 19.56 3.87
N ALA A 54 -5.99 19.26 4.85
CA ALA A 54 -6.17 19.87 6.17
C ALA A 54 -5.81 21.34 5.99
N THR A 55 -6.77 22.14 5.54
CA THR A 55 -6.71 23.60 5.58
C THR A 55 -6.32 23.98 6.99
N ALA A 56 -5.07 24.37 7.18
CA ALA A 56 -4.61 24.98 8.41
C ALA A 56 -5.54 26.16 8.66
N ARG A 57 -6.50 25.99 9.57
CA ARG A 57 -7.23 27.11 10.15
C ARG A 57 -6.17 27.94 10.85
N VAL A 58 -5.63 28.93 10.15
CA VAL A 58 -4.78 29.95 10.71
C VAL A 58 -5.63 30.65 11.76
N LEU A 59 -5.42 30.29 13.02
CA LEU A 59 -5.96 31.06 14.13
C LEU A 59 -5.46 32.50 13.97
N PRO A 60 -6.34 33.50 13.94
CA PRO A 60 -5.91 34.89 13.83
C PRO A 60 -5.25 35.28 15.14
N PHE A 61 -3.93 35.15 15.21
CA PHE A 61 -3.18 35.75 16.31
C PHE A 61 -3.20 37.27 16.11
N PRO A 62 -3.69 38.06 17.08
CA PRO A 62 -3.60 39.51 16.99
C PRO A 62 -2.12 39.91 17.04
N ARG A 63 -1.67 40.65 16.01
CA ARG A 63 -0.34 41.27 16.00
C ARG A 63 -0.28 42.29 17.13
N ARG A 64 0.65 42.09 18.07
CA ARG A 64 1.09 43.13 19.00
C ARG A 64 2.11 44.03 18.31
#